data_AF-A0A183IA98-F1
#
_entry.id   AF-A0A183IA98-F1
#
_cell.length_a   1.000
_cell.length_b   1.000
_cell.length_c   1.000
_cell.angle_alpha   90.00
_cell.angle_beta   90.00
_cell.angle_gamma   90.00
#
_symmetry.space_group_name_H-M   'P 1'
#
loop_
_entity.id
_entity.type
_entity.pdbx_description
1 polymer ?
#
loop_
_entity_poly.entity_id
_entity_poly.type
_entity_poly.pdbx_seq_one_letter_code
_entity_poly.pdbx_strand_id
1 'polypeptide(L)'
;MLVKEAINESIENEQELRTIVLTCLYLSYSYMGNEISYPLKPFILDADREQFWDRCLNLINKHSDRMLRINSCPAYFTELFNQLKAYSYEC
;
A
#
# COMPACT_ATOMS: atom_id res chain seq x y z
N MET A 1 3.41 5.71 2.39
CA MET A 1 3.46 6.01 0.94
C MET A 1 2.27 5.38 0.22
N LEU A 2 2.23 4.05 0.03
CA LEU A 2 1.11 3.39 -0.69
C LEU A 2 -0.26 3.72 -0.12
N VAL A 3 -0.46 3.58 1.19
CA VAL A 3 -1.75 3.88 1.86
C VAL A 3 -2.18 5.34 1.66
N LYS A 4 -1.24 6.29 1.74
CA LYS A 4 -1.50 7.72 1.52
C LYS A 4 -2.01 8.02 0.10
N GLU A 5 -1.62 7.20 -0.87
CA GLU A 5 -1.94 7.39 -2.28
C GLU A 5 -3.12 6.53 -2.76
N ALA A 6 -3.35 5.41 -2.08
CA ALA A 6 -4.41 4.45 -2.40
C ALA A 6 -5.76 4.84 -1.78
N ILE A 7 -5.74 5.55 -0.64
CA ILE A 7 -6.95 6.03 0.03
C ILE A 7 -7.47 7.29 -0.66
N ASN A 8 -8.77 7.31 -0.94
CA ASN A 8 -9.49 8.48 -1.43
C ASN A 8 -10.52 8.97 -0.39
N GLU A 9 -11.05 10.18 -0.57
CA GLU A 9 -12.09 10.74 0.32
C GLU A 9 -13.45 10.04 0.18
N SER A 10 -13.60 9.13 -0.79
CA SER A 10 -14.84 8.43 -1.10
C SER A 10 -14.95 7.05 -0.44
N ILE A 11 -14.11 6.73 0.55
CA ILE A 11 -14.25 5.48 1.30
C ILE A 11 -15.46 5.60 2.22
N GLU A 12 -16.46 4.75 2.01
CA GLU A 12 -17.75 4.86 2.70
C GLU A 12 -17.81 4.00 3.97
N ASN A 13 -16.96 2.97 4.08
CA ASN A 13 -17.02 2.01 5.18
C ASN A 13 -15.65 1.45 5.62
N GLU A 14 -15.61 0.92 6.84
CA GLU A 14 -14.40 0.34 7.45
C GLU A 14 -13.88 -0.87 6.68
N GLN A 15 -14.77 -1.68 6.11
CA GLN A 15 -14.39 -2.90 5.37
C GLN A 15 -13.63 -2.56 4.09
N GLU A 16 -14.08 -1.55 3.36
CA GLU A 16 -13.42 -1.01 2.18
C GLU A 16 -12.03 -0.44 2.53
N LEU A 17 -11.94 0.35 3.61
CA LEU A 17 -10.66 0.85 4.10
C LEU A 17 -9.70 -0.31 4.41
N ARG A 18 -10.18 -1.32 5.14
CA ARG A 18 -9.37 -2.49 5.53
C ARG A 18 -8.91 -3.27 4.29
N THR A 19 -9.76 -3.42 3.28
CA THR A 19 -9.41 -4.05 2.00
C THR A 19 -8.29 -3.29 1.28
N ILE A 20 -8.37 -1.96 1.21
CA ILE A 20 -7.34 -1.12 0.57
C ILE A 20 -6.02 -1.23 1.34
N VAL A 21 -6.06 -1.13 2.66
CA VAL A 21 -4.87 -1.23 3.52
C VAL A 21 -4.21 -2.60 3.39
N LEU A 22 -4.97 -3.69 3.39
CA LEU A 22 -4.41 -5.04 3.22
C LEU A 22 -3.87 -5.29 1.82
N THR A 23 -4.48 -4.71 0.79
CA THR A 23 -3.92 -4.75 -0.58
C THR A 23 -2.57 -4.02 -0.64
N CYS A 24 -2.47 -2.84 -0.02
CA CYS A 24 -1.21 -2.11 0.09
C CYS A 24 -0.16 -2.90 0.89
N LEU A 25 -0.58 -3.58 1.96
CA LEU A 25 0.28 -4.41 2.78
C LEU A 25 0.81 -5.62 1.99
N TYR A 26 -0.06 -6.30 1.26
CA TYR A 26 0.32 -7.42 0.39
C TYR A 26 1.40 -7.00 -0.61
N LEU A 27 1.17 -5.90 -1.34
CA LEU A 27 2.16 -5.37 -2.29
C LEU A 27 3.48 -4.98 -1.61
N SER A 28 3.42 -4.44 -0.39
CA SER A 28 4.61 -4.11 0.39
C SER A 28 5.42 -5.36 0.74
N TYR A 29 4.75 -6.44 1.16
CA TYR A 29 5.40 -7.74 1.38
C TYR A 29 5.99 -8.29 0.08
N SER A 30 5.24 -8.27 -1.03
CA SER A 30 5.73 -8.76 -2.32
C SER A 30 6.93 -7.97 -2.86
N TYR A 31 7.05 -6.68 -2.52
CA TYR A 31 8.11 -5.82 -3.06
C TYR A 31 9.34 -5.67 -2.13
N MET A 32 9.13 -5.60 -0.81
CA MET A 32 10.19 -5.38 0.20
C MET A 32 10.48 -6.61 1.05
N GLY A 33 9.68 -7.66 0.93
CA GLY A 33 9.83 -8.86 1.72
C GLY A 33 11.07 -9.66 1.36
N ASN A 34 11.65 -10.33 2.35
CA ASN A 34 12.82 -11.19 2.16
C ASN A 34 12.46 -12.56 1.57
N GLU A 35 11.18 -12.97 1.67
CA GLU A 35 10.71 -14.25 1.16
C GLU A 35 10.35 -14.14 -0.33
N ILE A 36 10.53 -15.24 -1.07
CA ILE A 36 10.20 -15.30 -2.50
C ILE A 36 8.70 -15.20 -2.79
N SER A 37 7.84 -15.49 -1.81
CA SER A 37 6.39 -15.41 -1.98
C SER A 37 5.67 -15.33 -0.63
N TYR A 38 4.47 -14.74 -0.65
CA TYR A 38 3.60 -14.61 0.51
C TYR A 38 2.21 -15.16 0.19
N PRO A 39 1.59 -15.96 1.09
CA PRO A 39 0.27 -16.52 0.85
C PRO A 39 -0.79 -15.40 0.82
N LEU A 40 -1.78 -15.49 -0.07
CA LEU A 40 -2.82 -14.47 -0.24
C LEU A 40 -3.84 -14.44 0.92
N LYS A 41 -4.13 -15.60 1.53
CA LYS A 41 -5.20 -15.80 2.51
C LYS A 41 -5.24 -14.76 3.66
N PRO A 42 -4.11 -14.28 4.22
CA PRO A 42 -4.12 -13.26 5.27
C PRO A 42 -4.52 -11.85 4.80
N PHE A 43 -4.45 -11.56 3.50
CA PHE A 43 -4.61 -10.21 2.94
C PHE A 43 -5.96 -10.00 2.24
N ILE A 44 -6.68 -11.08 1.94
CA ILE A 44 -7.98 -11.01 1.31
C ILE A 44 -9.08 -11.13 2.38
N LEU A 45 -9.99 -10.15 2.42
CA LEU A 45 -11.13 -10.13 3.35
C LEU A 45 -12.39 -10.72 2.76
N ASP A 46 -12.61 -10.47 1.46
CA ASP A 46 -13.81 -10.90 0.74
C ASP A 46 -13.53 -12.13 -0.14
N ALA A 47 -14.58 -12.82 -0.55
CA ALA A 47 -14.46 -13.99 -1.43
C ALA A 47 -14.04 -13.63 -2.88
N ASP A 48 -14.05 -12.35 -3.23
CA ASP A 48 -13.76 -11.87 -4.58
C ASP A 48 -12.26 -11.63 -4.81
N ARG A 49 -11.62 -12.64 -5.40
CA ARG A 49 -10.20 -12.62 -5.77
C ARG A 49 -9.93 -11.73 -6.98
N GLU A 50 -10.88 -11.57 -7.90
CA GLU A 50 -10.65 -10.78 -9.12
C GLU A 50 -10.51 -9.31 -8.77
N GLN A 51 -11.42 -8.78 -7.94
CA GLN A 51 -11.32 -7.41 -7.46
C GLN A 51 -10.03 -7.13 -6.68
N PHE A 52 -9.52 -8.11 -5.93
CA PHE A 52 -8.24 -7.97 -5.27
C PHE A 52 -7.09 -7.79 -6.27
N TRP A 53 -7.04 -8.63 -7.30
CA TRP A 53 -5.99 -8.55 -8.32
C TRP A 53 -6.08 -7.29 -9.18
N ASP A 54 -7.29 -6.86 -9.52
CA ASP A 54 -7.51 -5.60 -10.23
C ASP A 54 -6.98 -4.40 -9.43
N ARG A 55 -7.24 -4.37 -8.11
CA ARG A 55 -6.68 -3.34 -7.21
C ARG A 55 -5.15 -3.41 -7.17
N CYS A 56 -4.56 -4.60 -7.07
CA CYS A 56 -3.11 -4.78 -7.12
C CYS A 56 -2.50 -4.22 -8.41
N LEU A 57 -3.04 -4.59 -9.57
CA LEU A 57 -2.56 -4.11 -10.87
C LEU A 57 -2.68 -2.60 -10.99
N ASN A 58 -3.81 -2.03 -10.55
CA ASN A 58 -4.02 -0.59 -10.55
C ASN A 58 -3.00 0.15 -9.67
N LEU A 59 -2.71 -0.35 -8.47
CA LEU A 59 -1.71 0.25 -7.58
C LEU A 59 -0.29 0.15 -8.15
N ILE A 60 0.09 -1.00 -8.71
CA ILE A 60 1.41 -1.19 -9.34
C ILE A 60 1.58 -0.23 -10.52
N ASN A 61 0.58 -0.15 -11.40
CA ASN A 61 0.63 0.72 -12.58
C ASN A 61 0.77 2.20 -12.19
N LYS A 62 0.15 2.63 -11.08
CA LYS A 62 0.17 4.02 -10.63
C LYS A 62 1.38 4.40 -9.76
N HIS A 63 1.98 3.45 -9.05
CA HIS A 63 2.95 3.75 -7.98
C HIS A 63 4.29 3.02 -8.10
N SER A 64 4.49 2.16 -9.11
CA SER A 64 5.73 1.40 -9.29
C SER A 64 6.99 2.28 -9.38
N ASP A 65 6.89 3.45 -10.01
CA ASP A 65 7.97 4.44 -10.08
C ASP A 65 8.39 4.93 -8.68
N ARG A 66 7.41 5.24 -7.82
CA ARG A 66 7.62 5.70 -6.45
C ARG A 66 8.08 4.58 -5.52
N MET A 67 7.60 3.36 -5.76
CA MET A 67 8.09 2.16 -5.08
C MET A 67 9.56 1.93 -5.38
N LEU A 68 10.03 2.13 -6.61
CA LEU A 68 11.47 2.09 -6.90
C LEU A 68 12.21 3.27 -6.29
N ARG A 69 11.67 4.48 -6.44
CA ARG A 69 12.32 5.73 -5.99
C ARG A 69 12.60 5.77 -4.49
N ILE A 70 11.74 5.18 -3.65
CA ILE A 70 11.96 5.13 -2.20
C ILE A 70 13.23 4.35 -1.83
N ASN A 71 13.66 3.39 -2.66
CA ASN A 71 14.89 2.64 -2.45
C ASN A 71 16.11 3.31 -3.08
N SER A 72 15.93 3.93 -4.25
CA SER A 72 17.04 4.51 -5.01
C SER A 72 17.40 5.93 -4.59
N CYS A 73 16.52 6.64 -3.89
CA CYS A 73 16.72 8.04 -3.49
C CYS A 73 16.55 8.22 -1.97
N PRO A 74 17.66 8.28 -1.20
CA PRO A 74 17.60 8.47 0.25
C PRO A 74 16.86 9.74 0.69
N ALA A 75 17.00 10.83 -0.06
CA ALA A 75 16.31 12.08 0.24
C ALA A 75 14.78 11.93 0.16
N TYR A 76 14.27 11.18 -0.83
CA TYR A 76 12.85 10.90 -0.97
C TYR A 76 12.33 10.00 0.17
N PHE A 77 13.13 9.01 0.61
CA PHE A 77 12.80 8.25 1.81
C PHE A 77 12.72 9.14 3.05
N THR A 78 13.71 10.00 3.29
CA THR A 78 13.73 10.91 4.45
C THR A 78 12.53 11.85 4.44
N GLU A 79 12.15 12.37 3.27
CA GLU A 79 10.96 13.21 3.11
C GLU A 79 9.69 12.46 3.52
N LEU A 80 9.45 11.27 2.97
CA LEU A 80 8.27 10.45 3.29
C LEU A 80 8.25 10.03 4.77
N PHE A 81 9.42 9.74 5.36
CA PHE A 81 9.54 9.38 6.76
C PHE A 81 9.19 10.56 7.68
N ASN A 82 9.64 11.77 7.35
CA ASN A 82 9.29 12.97 8.09
C ASN A 82 7.80 13.33 7.94
N GLN A 83 7.23 13.18 6.74
CA GLN A 83 5.79 13.33 6.53
C GLN A 83 4.99 12.34 7.40
N LEU A 84 5.43 11.08 7.47
CA LEU A 84 4.76 10.08 8.31
C LEU A 84 4.78 10.48 9.79
N LYS A 85 5.91 11.01 10.29
CA LYS A 85 6.01 11.52 11.67
C LYS A 85 5.09 12.71 11.92
N ALA A 86 4.91 13.60 10.95
CA ALA A 86 4.05 14.77 11.10
C ALA A 86 2.61 14.41 11.52
N TYR A 87 2.04 13.32 10.97
CA TYR A 87 0.71 12.83 11.34
C TYR A 87 0.59 12.41 12.82
N SER A 88 1.70 12.18 13.53
CA SER A 88 1.66 11.87 14.96
C SER A 88 1.56 13.12 15.85
N TYR A 89 1.88 14.30 15.32
CA TYR A 89 1.85 15.58 16.04
C TYR A 89 0.58 16.39 15.76
N GLU A 90 -0.24 15.96 14.80
CA GLU A 90 -1.50 16.62 14.40
C GLU A 90 -2.75 15.99 15.07
N CYS A 91 -2.55 15.11 16.06
CA CYS A 91 -3.60 14.51 16.88
C CYS A 91 -3.66 15.13 18.28
#